data_AF-A0A1H5VF15-F1
#
_entry.id   AF-A0A1H5VF15-F1
#
_cell.length_a   1.000
_cell.length_b   1.000
_cell.length_c   1.000
_cell.angle_alpha   90.00
_cell.angle_beta   90.00
_cell.angle_gamma   90.00
#
_symmetry.space_group_name_H-M   'P 1'
#
loop_
_entity.id
_entity.type
_entity.pdbx_description
1 polymer ?
#
loop_
_entity_poly.entity_id
_entity_poly.type
_entity_poly.pdbx_seq_one_letter_code
_entity_poly.pdbx_strand_id
1 'polypeptide(L)'
;MAEYRRVYVPGGSWFFTVNLAERKNNRLLVEKIDLLRSAFEYTKQRYPFRMNVVVILPDHLHCIWTLPQTDADFSTRWKLLKSCFSRHVAKGERISASRKSRRERGIW
;
A
#
# COMPACT_ATOMS: atom_id res chain seq x y z
N MET A 1 11.87 -17.31 3.22
CA MET A 1 10.76 -16.61 3.92
C MET A 1 11.36 -15.37 4.56
N ALA A 2 10.65 -14.25 4.70
CA ALA A 2 11.25 -13.06 5.30
C ALA A 2 11.13 -13.11 6.83
N GLU A 3 12.23 -12.88 7.55
CA GLU A 3 12.30 -12.95 9.03
C GLU A 3 12.10 -11.60 9.73
N TYR A 4 11.64 -10.58 8.99
CA TYR A 4 11.41 -9.26 9.58
C TYR A 4 10.26 -9.32 10.59
N ARG A 5 10.44 -8.64 11.73
CA ARG A 5 9.39 -8.44 12.74
C ARG A 5 8.81 -7.04 12.62
N ARG A 6 7.49 -6.93 12.59
CA ARG A 6 6.81 -5.63 12.69
C ARG A 6 6.86 -5.13 14.12
N VAL A 7 7.34 -3.90 14.30
CA VAL A 7 7.35 -3.21 15.58
C VAL A 7 6.13 -2.31 15.66
N TYR A 8 5.25 -2.60 16.61
CA TYR A 8 4.00 -1.87 16.85
C TYR A 8 4.17 -0.96 18.06
N VAL A 9 4.16 0.35 17.83
CA VAL A 9 4.29 1.38 18.88
C VAL A 9 3.18 2.40 18.67
N PRO A 10 2.22 2.54 19.60
CA PRO A 10 1.19 3.57 19.48
C PRO A 10 1.80 4.96 19.32
N GLY A 11 1.22 5.79 18.45
CA GLY A 11 1.77 7.13 18.17
C GLY A 11 3.06 7.15 17.34
N GLY A 12 3.58 5.99 16.94
CA GLY A 12 4.84 5.88 16.21
C GLY A 12 4.83 6.59 14.85
N SER A 13 6.03 6.77 14.29
CA SER A 13 6.22 7.23 12.92
C SER A 13 7.04 6.21 12.14
N TRP A 14 6.60 5.87 10.93
CA TRP A 14 7.22 4.83 10.11
C TRP A 14 7.44 5.31 8.69
N PHE A 15 8.60 4.95 8.14
CA PHE A 15 8.87 5.00 6.71
C PHE A 15 8.46 3.68 6.06
N PHE A 16 7.77 3.76 4.93
CA PHE A 16 7.37 2.61 4.14
C PHE A 16 7.86 2.75 2.71
N THR A 17 8.30 1.62 2.15
CA THR A 17 8.47 1.44 0.72
C THR A 17 7.46 0.39 0.26
N VAL A 18 6.62 0.74 -0.72
CA VAL A 18 5.67 -0.19 -1.32
C VAL A 18 5.91 -0.26 -2.81
N ASN A 19 6.15 -1.46 -3.33
CA ASN A 19 6.47 -1.70 -4.72
C ASN A 19 5.29 -2.38 -5.41
N LEU A 20 5.19 -2.22 -6.72
CA LEU A 20 4.45 -3.13 -7.58
C LEU A 20 5.19 -4.47 -7.71
N ALA A 21 4.44 -5.52 -8.00
CA ALA A 21 4.98 -6.86 -8.24
C ALA A 21 5.81 -6.91 -9.53
N GLU A 22 5.30 -6.30 -10.60
CA GLU A 22 6.04 -6.07 -11.85
C GLU A 22 6.62 -4.65 -11.83
N ARG A 23 7.94 -4.55 -11.83
CA ARG A 23 8.66 -3.26 -11.69
C ARG A 23 9.17 -2.72 -13.01
N LYS A 24 9.37 -3.59 -14.01
CA LYS A 24 9.92 -3.16 -15.31
C LYS A 24 8.81 -2.67 -16.21
N ASN A 25 9.01 -1.48 -16.81
CA ASN A 25 8.06 -0.86 -17.75
C ASN A 25 6.62 -0.75 -17.20
N ASN A 26 6.48 -0.61 -15.88
CA ASN A 26 5.19 -0.51 -15.23
C ASN A 26 5.02 0.90 -14.66
N ARG A 27 3.99 1.60 -15.11
CA ARG A 27 3.67 2.97 -14.70
C ARG A 27 2.31 3.09 -14.01
N LEU A 28 1.78 1.95 -13.55
CA LEU A 28 0.42 1.84 -13.02
C LEU A 28 0.12 2.86 -11.91
N LEU A 29 1.08 3.14 -11.01
CA LEU A 29 0.83 4.05 -9.89
C LEU A 29 0.63 5.51 -10.33
N VAL A 30 1.38 5.96 -11.34
CA VAL A 30 1.26 7.32 -11.88
C VAL A 30 0.13 7.42 -12.90
N GLU A 31 -0.13 6.37 -13.68
CA GLU A 31 -1.25 6.33 -14.64
C GLU A 31 -2.62 6.24 -13.94
N LYS A 32 -2.66 5.66 -12.74
CA LYS A 32 -3.87 5.54 -11.90
C LYS A 32 -3.76 6.40 -10.64
N ILE A 33 -3.13 7.58 -10.75
CA ILE A 33 -2.86 8.46 -9.61
C ILE A 33 -4.14 8.87 -8.87
N ASP A 34 -5.23 9.15 -9.57
CA ASP A 34 -6.51 9.54 -8.95
C ASP A 34 -7.13 8.40 -8.15
N LEU A 35 -7.01 7.18 -8.67
CA LEU A 35 -7.42 5.99 -7.94
C LEU A 35 -6.55 5.76 -6.70
N LEU A 36 -5.24 5.97 -6.81
CA LEU A 36 -4.33 5.85 -5.68
C LEU A 36 -4.66 6.89 -4.60
N ARG A 37 -4.89 8.15 -4.99
CA ARG A 37 -5.36 9.23 -4.11
C ARG A 37 -6.68 8.85 -3.41
N SER A 38 -7.63 8.32 -4.17
CA SER A 38 -8.92 7.86 -3.63
C SER A 38 -8.74 6.70 -2.62
N ALA A 39 -7.80 5.78 -2.87
CA ALA A 39 -7.50 4.68 -1.94
C ALA A 39 -6.84 5.17 -0.65
N PHE A 40 -5.94 6.17 -0.73
CA PHE A 40 -5.38 6.85 0.44
C PHE A 40 -6.48 7.51 1.26
N GLU A 41 -7.34 8.29 0.62
CA GLU A 41 -8.43 9.01 1.28
C GLU A 41 -9.44 8.05 1.94
N TYR A 42 -9.88 7.03 1.19
CA TYR A 42 -10.76 5.97 1.69
C TYR A 42 -10.20 5.28 2.95
N THR A 43 -8.88 5.07 2.97
CA THR A 43 -8.19 4.46 4.10
C THR A 43 -8.10 5.42 5.28
N LYS A 44 -7.71 6.68 5.05
CA LYS A 44 -7.55 7.70 6.08
C LYS A 44 -8.87 8.01 6.78
N GLN A 45 -9.99 8.00 6.07
CA GLN A 45 -11.32 8.19 6.65
C GLN A 45 -11.72 7.09 7.65
N ARG A 46 -11.28 5.85 7.42
CA ARG A 46 -11.63 4.68 8.26
C ARG A 46 -10.62 4.42 9.37
N TYR A 47 -9.35 4.67 9.08
CA TYR A 47 -8.24 4.47 10.00
C TYR A 47 -7.37 5.73 9.97
N PRO A 48 -7.69 6.77 10.75
CA PRO A 48 -6.99 8.04 10.69
C PRO A 48 -5.49 7.93 10.96
N PHE A 49 -4.68 8.66 10.20
CA PHE A 49 -3.25 8.82 10.43
C PHE A 49 -2.79 10.15 9.84
N ARG A 50 -1.66 10.66 10.33
CA ARG A 50 -0.98 11.80 9.71
C ARG A 50 -0.11 11.27 8.59
N MET A 51 -0.29 11.85 7.41
CA MET A 51 0.51 11.56 6.22
C MET A 51 1.60 12.63 6.12
N ASN A 52 2.78 12.35 6.66
CA ASN A 52 3.86 13.33 6.76
C ASN A 52 4.46 13.61 5.38
N VAL A 53 4.71 12.55 4.60
CA VAL A 53 5.27 12.61 3.25
C VAL A 53 4.71 11.45 2.43
N VAL A 54 4.45 11.68 1.13
CA VAL A 54 4.24 10.63 0.13
C VAL A 54 4.94 11.04 -1.16
N VAL A 55 5.77 10.14 -1.69
CA VAL A 55 6.41 10.25 -3.01
C VAL A 55 5.96 9.06 -3.84
N ILE A 56 5.42 9.32 -5.02
CA ILE A 56 4.86 8.30 -5.91
C ILE A 56 5.73 8.24 -7.16
N LEU A 57 6.34 7.09 -7.39
CA LEU A 57 7.08 6.75 -8.59
C LEU A 57 6.21 5.82 -9.46
N PRO A 58 6.59 5.57 -10.73
CA PRO A 58 5.76 4.76 -11.63
C PRO A 58 5.41 3.36 -11.10
N ASP A 59 6.35 2.71 -10.42
CA ASP A 59 6.27 1.31 -9.99
C ASP A 59 6.40 1.12 -8.46
N HIS A 60 6.65 2.18 -7.70
CA HIS A 60 6.71 2.12 -6.25
C HIS A 60 6.38 3.47 -5.61
N LEU A 61 6.20 3.47 -4.30
CA LEU A 61 6.02 4.69 -3.51
C LEU A 61 6.81 4.61 -2.22
N HIS A 62 7.14 5.79 -1.72
CA HIS A 62 7.68 5.99 -0.39
C HIS A 62 6.74 6.88 0.41
N CYS A 63 6.51 6.56 1.69
CA CYS A 63 5.75 7.44 2.55
C CYS A 63 6.17 7.35 4.00
N ILE A 64 5.94 8.45 4.72
CA ILE A 64 6.09 8.51 6.16
C ILE A 64 4.71 8.77 6.77
N TRP A 65 4.28 7.89 7.67
CA TRP A 65 3.04 8.08 8.43
C TRP A 65 3.34 8.17 9.92
N THR A 66 2.64 9.07 10.61
CA THR A 66 2.53 9.08 12.07
C THR A 66 1.13 8.60 12.46
N LEU A 67 1.03 7.59 13.31
CA LEU A 67 -0.26 7.07 13.77
C LEU A 67 -0.78 7.82 15.00
N PRO A 68 -2.09 7.70 15.33
CA PRO A 68 -2.64 8.21 16.58
C PRO A 68 -1.95 7.60 17.81
N GLN A 69 -1.91 8.34 18.92
CA GLN A 69 -1.28 7.88 20.18
C GLN A 69 -1.90 6.60 20.76
N THR A 70 -3.12 6.27 20.37
CA THR A 70 -3.87 5.09 20.81
C THR A 70 -3.81 3.93 19.81
N ASP A 71 -3.04 4.05 18.72
CA ASP A 71 -3.07 3.09 17.62
C ASP A 71 -1.67 2.84 17.04
N ALA A 72 -1.38 1.56 16.77
CA ALA A 72 -0.14 1.09 16.16
C ALA A 72 -0.38 0.37 14.83
N ASP A 73 -1.62 0.17 14.39
CA ASP A 73 -1.99 -0.73 13.30
C ASP A 73 -1.84 -0.09 11.91
N PHE A 74 -0.59 0.15 11.51
CA PHE A 74 -0.27 0.47 10.12
C PHE A 74 -0.54 -0.71 9.16
N SER A 75 -0.63 -1.95 9.66
CA SER A 75 -0.85 -3.14 8.83
C SER A 75 -2.24 -3.12 8.20
N THR A 76 -3.28 -2.82 8.97
CA THR A 76 -4.65 -2.73 8.46
C THR A 76 -4.83 -1.57 7.49
N ARG A 77 -4.19 -0.42 7.75
CA ARG A 77 -4.16 0.72 6.81
C ARG A 77 -3.59 0.31 5.46
N TRP A 78 -2.45 -0.37 5.45
CA TRP A 78 -1.87 -0.88 4.21
C TRP A 78 -2.74 -1.91 3.51
N LYS A 79 -3.34 -2.85 4.26
CA LYS A 79 -4.25 -3.85 3.70
C LYS A 79 -5.45 -3.19 3.02
N LEU A 80 -6.03 -2.18 3.67
CA LEU A 80 -7.21 -1.48 3.17
C LEU A 80 -6.89 -0.65 1.92
N LEU A 81 -5.80 0.11 1.94
CA LEU A 81 -5.33 0.91 0.81
C LEU A 81 -5.06 0.02 -0.40
N LYS A 82 -4.26 -1.04 -0.21
CA LYS A 82 -3.91 -1.98 -1.28
C LYS A 82 -5.14 -2.67 -1.84
N SER A 83 -6.07 -3.10 -0.98
CA SER A 83 -7.34 -3.71 -1.41
C SER A 83 -8.22 -2.75 -2.20
N CYS A 84 -8.36 -1.50 -1.72
CA CYS A 84 -9.14 -0.47 -2.40
C CYS A 84 -8.59 -0.19 -3.81
N PHE A 85 -7.29 0.06 -3.92
CA PHE A 85 -6.64 0.27 -5.20
C PHE A 85 -6.77 -0.95 -6.12
N SER A 86 -6.39 -2.14 -5.64
CA SER A 86 -6.42 -3.36 -6.45
C SER A 86 -7.80 -3.76 -6.95
N ARG A 87 -8.88 -3.43 -6.23
CA ARG A 87 -10.26 -3.74 -6.67
C ARG A 87 -10.71 -2.91 -7.87
N HIS A 88 -10.20 -1.68 -8.01
CA HIS A 88 -10.61 -0.77 -9.08
C HIS A 88 -9.62 -0.74 -10.25
N VAL A 89 -8.46 -1.40 -10.13
CA VAL A 89 -7.57 -1.64 -11.26
C VAL A 89 -8.12 -2.81 -12.09
N ALA A 90 -8.28 -2.57 -13.40
CA ALA A 90 -8.66 -3.59 -14.38
C ALA A 90 -7.79 -4.83 -14.27
N LYS A 91 -8.37 -6.01 -14.50
CA LYS A 91 -7.61 -7.26 -14.53
C LYS A 91 -6.77 -7.34 -15.79
N GLY A 92 -5.64 -8.03 -15.70
CA GLY A 92 -4.70 -8.21 -16.82
C GLY A 92 -3.25 -8.32 -16.36
N GLU A 93 -3.01 -8.13 -15.06
CA GLU A 93 -1.66 -8.27 -14.51
C GLU A 93 -1.20 -9.74 -14.49
N ARG A 94 0.11 -9.95 -14.60
CA ARG A 94 0.73 -11.26 -14.41
C ARG A 94 0.62 -11.67 -12.94
N ILE A 95 0.07 -12.86 -12.68
CA ILE A 95 -0.06 -13.41 -11.32
C ILE A 95 0.88 -14.61 -11.18
N SER A 96 1.80 -14.56 -10.21
CA SER A 96 2.69 -15.70 -9.90
C SER A 96 1.91 -16.87 -9.29
N ALA A 97 2.44 -18.09 -9.40
CA ALA A 97 1.80 -19.29 -8.84
C ALA A 97 1.51 -19.14 -7.32
N SER A 98 2.45 -18.57 -6.57
CA SER A 98 2.31 -18.31 -5.13
C SER A 98 1.17 -17.32 -4.82
N ARG A 99 1.00 -16.25 -5.61
CA ARG A 99 -0.10 -15.29 -5.43
C ARG A 99 -1.44 -15.90 -5.83
N LYS A 100 -1.44 -16.68 -6.91
CA LYS A 100 -2.64 -17.38 -7.39
C LYS A 100 -3.17 -18.35 -6.33
N SER A 101 -2.30 -19.13 -5.67
CA SER A 101 -2.71 -20.05 -4.60
C SER A 101 -3.28 -19.31 -3.37
N ARG A 102 -2.77 -18.11 -3.08
CA ARG A 102 -3.25 -17.24 -2.00
C ARG A 102 -4.42 -16.34 -2.40
N ARG A 103 -4.94 -16.48 -3.62
CA ARG A 103 -6.03 -15.64 -4.18
C ARG A 103 -5.68 -14.14 -4.16
N GLU A 104 -4.41 -13.80 -4.36
CA GLU A 104 -3.90 -12.44 -4.41
C GLU A 104 -3.83 -11.90 -5.85
N ARG A 105 -4.05 -10.59 -6.02
CA ARG A 105 -3.79 -9.88 -7.29
C ARG A 105 -2.28 -9.79 -7.54
N GLY A 106 -1.88 -9.65 -8.81
CA GLY A 106 -0.48 -9.47 -9.23
C GLY A 106 -0.01 -8.01 -9.23
N ILE A 107 -0.58 -7.16 -8.38
CA ILE A 107 -0.34 -5.71 -8.40
C ILE A 107 0.81 -5.31 -7.48
N TRP A 108 0.71 -5.64 -6.19
CA TRP A 108 1.68 -5.30 -5.12
C TRP A 108 2.66 -6.42 -4.88
#